data_AF-A0A925TZV6-F1
#
_entry.id   AF-A0A925TZV6-F1
#
_cell.length_a   1.000
_cell.length_b   1.000
_cell.length_c   1.000
_cell.angle_alpha   90.00
_cell.angle_beta   90.00
_cell.angle_gamma   90.00
#
_symmetry.space_group_name_H-M   'P 1'
#
loop_
_entity.id
_entity.type
_entity.pdbx_description
1 polymer ?
#
loop_
_entity_poly.entity_id
_entity_poly.type
_entity_poly.pdbx_seq_one_letter_code
_entity_poly.pdbx_strand_id
1 'polypeptide(L)'
;DRSAVETAITELRGVMDTDNKDKIAAKSEELGRAAMKLGEAMYRQTGDTEPKPAESGAAEDRVVDADFEEVKDDDRKRSQG
;
A
#
# COMPACT_ATOMS: atom_id res chain seq x y z
N ASP A 1 16.78 -7.82 -8.81
CA ASP A 1 16.13 -7.84 -7.48
C ASP A 1 15.17 -9.01 -7.29
N ARG A 2 14.42 -9.44 -8.32
CA ARG A 2 13.49 -10.59 -8.24
C ARG A 2 14.11 -11.89 -7.72
N SER A 3 15.27 -12.30 -8.24
CA SER A 3 15.95 -13.52 -7.74
C SER A 3 16.39 -13.42 -6.28
N ALA A 4 16.72 -12.22 -5.78
CA ALA A 4 17.08 -12.05 -4.38
C ALA A 4 15.87 -12.30 -3.45
N VAL A 5 14.68 -11.87 -3.87
CA VAL A 5 13.42 -12.17 -3.17
C VAL A 5 13.11 -13.67 -3.21
N GLU A 6 13.28 -14.32 -4.36
CA GLU A 6 13.04 -15.77 -4.50
C GLU A 6 13.98 -16.61 -3.62
N THR A 7 15.27 -16.23 -3.56
CA THR A 7 16.23 -16.84 -2.64
C THR A 7 15.84 -16.61 -1.19
N ALA A 8 15.50 -15.38 -0.79
CA ALA A 8 15.09 -15.07 0.58
C ALA A 8 13.83 -15.84 1.01
N ILE A 9 12.84 -16.02 0.12
CA ILE A 9 11.66 -16.85 0.37
C ILE A 9 12.05 -18.31 0.60
N THR A 10 12.92 -18.85 -0.26
CA THR A 10 13.35 -20.25 -0.15
C THR A 10 14.10 -20.50 1.15
N GLU A 11 15.00 -19.58 1.53
CA GLU A 11 15.77 -19.68 2.76
C GLU A 11 14.89 -19.52 4.01
N LEU A 12 13.93 -18.57 4.00
CA LEU A 12 12.96 -18.43 5.08
C LEU A 12 12.15 -19.71 5.25
N ARG A 13 11.61 -20.28 4.16
CA ARG A 13 10.88 -21.54 4.20
C ARG A 13 11.73 -22.70 4.74
N GLY A 14 13.01 -22.76 4.40
CA GLY A 14 13.93 -23.79 4.89
C GLY A 14 14.20 -23.72 6.39
N VAL A 15 14.04 -22.55 7.03
CA VAL A 15 14.23 -22.39 8.48
C VAL A 15 12.91 -22.36 9.27
N MET A 16 11.76 -22.22 8.60
CA MET A 16 10.44 -22.17 9.23
C MET A 16 10.03 -23.48 9.91
N ASP A 17 10.51 -24.62 9.41
CA ASP A 17 10.30 -25.94 10.06
C ASP A 17 11.22 -26.16 11.28
N THR A 18 12.03 -25.16 11.67
CA THR A 18 12.93 -25.24 12.83
C THR A 18 12.43 -24.35 13.96
N ASP A 19 12.73 -24.71 15.22
CA ASP A 19 12.45 -23.87 16.40
C ASP A 19 13.45 -22.70 16.59
N ASN A 20 14.21 -22.35 15.56
CA ASN A 20 15.26 -21.35 15.66
C ASN A 20 14.73 -19.94 15.35
N LYS A 21 14.09 -19.32 16.35
CA LYS A 21 13.44 -18.00 16.25
C LYS A 21 14.36 -16.91 15.71
N ASP A 22 15.63 -16.88 16.14
CA ASP A 22 16.63 -15.92 15.65
C ASP A 22 16.86 -16.05 14.14
N LYS A 23 16.95 -17.29 13.63
CA LYS A 23 17.10 -17.52 12.18
C LYS A 23 15.87 -17.11 11.39
N ILE A 24 14.68 -17.42 11.90
CA ILE A 24 13.41 -17.04 11.26
C ILE A 24 13.29 -15.51 11.22
N ALA A 25 13.61 -14.83 12.32
CA ALA A 25 13.58 -13.37 12.40
C ALA A 25 14.56 -12.73 11.40
N ALA A 26 15.81 -13.20 11.38
CA ALA A 26 16.83 -12.69 10.45
C ALA A 26 16.42 -12.88 8.98
N LYS A 27 15.92 -14.07 8.61
CA LYS A 27 15.47 -14.35 7.23
C LYS A 27 14.21 -13.58 6.85
N SER A 28 13.33 -13.31 7.81
CA SER A 28 12.15 -12.47 7.59
C SER A 28 12.51 -11.01 7.34
N GLU A 29 13.48 -10.46 8.09
CA GLU A 29 14.02 -9.12 7.83
C GLU A 29 14.69 -9.02 6.45
N GLU A 30 15.48 -10.02 6.06
CA GLU A 30 16.09 -10.07 4.73
C GLU A 30 15.05 -10.10 3.61
N LEU A 31 14.01 -10.91 3.76
CA LEU A 31 12.88 -10.96 2.82
C LEU A 31 12.18 -9.61 2.72
N GLY A 32 11.93 -8.94 3.86
CA GLY A 32 11.32 -7.61 3.89
C GLY A 32 12.15 -6.56 3.15
N ARG A 33 13.47 -6.54 3.37
CA ARG A 33 14.39 -5.63 2.67
C ARG A 33 14.42 -5.88 1.16
N ALA A 34 14.44 -7.14 0.75
CA ALA A 34 14.40 -7.51 -0.66
C ALA A 34 13.05 -7.14 -1.31
N ALA A 35 11.94 -7.34 -0.60
CA ALA A 35 10.59 -7.00 -1.06
C ALA A 35 10.41 -5.49 -1.25
N MET A 36 10.90 -4.67 -0.31
CA MET A 36 10.88 -3.20 -0.47
C MET A 36 11.61 -2.76 -1.74
N LYS A 37 12.82 -3.29 -1.98
CA LYS A 37 13.61 -2.95 -3.16
C LYS A 37 12.93 -3.38 -4.47
N LEU A 38 12.27 -4.55 -4.47
CA LEU A 38 11.47 -5.00 -5.61
C LEU A 38 10.23 -4.13 -5.81
N GLY A 39 9.53 -3.75 -4.73
CA GLY A 39 8.39 -2.85 -4.77
C GLY A 39 8.76 -1.48 -5.35
N GLU A 40 9.90 -0.94 -4.96
CA GLU A 40 10.42 0.33 -5.50
C GLU A 40 10.85 0.21 -6.97
N ALA A 41 11.40 -0.94 -7.39
CA ALA A 41 11.71 -1.23 -8.80
C ALA A 41 10.46 -1.42 -9.65
N MET A 42 9.45 -2.12 -9.13
CA MET A 42 8.13 -2.30 -9.75
C MET A 42 7.43 -0.95 -9.88
N TYR A 43 7.38 -0.14 -8.81
CA TYR A 43 6.78 1.19 -8.83
C TYR A 43 7.46 2.13 -9.83
N ARG A 44 8.79 2.01 -10.00
CA ARG A 44 9.52 2.73 -11.07
C ARG A 44 9.20 2.20 -12.48
N GLN A 45 8.89 0.91 -12.62
CA GLN A 45 8.46 0.33 -13.90
C GLN A 45 7.00 0.64 -14.24
N THR A 46 6.13 0.75 -13.25
CA THR A 46 4.72 1.16 -13.42
C THR A 46 4.51 2.66 -13.32
N GLY A 47 5.50 3.45 -12.88
CA GLY A 47 5.41 4.90 -12.70
C GLY A 47 5.25 5.73 -13.99
N ASP A 48 5.28 5.10 -15.17
CA ASP A 48 4.84 5.72 -16.44
C ASP A 48 3.32 5.49 -16.69
N THR A 49 2.62 4.86 -15.76
CA THR A 49 1.16 4.68 -15.77
C THR A 49 0.65 4.75 -14.33
N GLU A 50 0.27 5.96 -13.92
CA GLU A 50 -0.61 6.36 -12.80
C GLU A 50 -0.65 5.49 -11.51
N PRO A 51 -0.51 6.10 -10.32
CA PRO A 51 -0.46 5.35 -9.07
C PRO A 51 -1.84 4.76 -8.74
N LYS A 52 -1.94 3.43 -8.67
CA LYS A 52 -2.97 2.76 -7.87
C LYS A 52 -2.36 2.40 -6.51
N PRO A 53 -2.85 2.97 -5.39
CA PRO A 53 -2.39 2.53 -4.08
C PRO A 53 -2.87 1.10 -3.85
N ALA A 54 -1.93 0.18 -3.64
CA ALA A 54 -2.21 -1.13 -3.08
C ALA A 54 -2.47 -0.95 -1.57
N GLU A 55 -3.70 -0.57 -1.23
CA GLU A 55 -4.19 -0.54 0.13
C GLU A 55 -4.37 -1.99 0.62
N SER A 56 -3.47 -2.45 1.48
CA SER A 56 -3.81 -3.45 2.48
C SER A 56 -3.72 -2.79 3.84
N GLY A 57 -4.87 -2.31 4.31
CA GLY A 57 -5.15 -2.11 5.73
C GLY A 57 -4.73 -0.77 6.34
N ALA A 58 -5.38 0.31 5.92
CA ALA A 58 -5.73 1.39 6.83
C ALA A 58 -7.02 2.03 6.29
N ALA A 59 -8.13 1.65 6.89
CA ALA A 59 -9.38 2.33 6.71
C ALA A 59 -9.23 3.81 7.08
N GLU A 60 -10.06 4.63 6.44
CA GLU A 60 -10.37 6.01 6.81
C GLU A 60 -9.39 7.09 6.32
N ASP A 61 -9.34 7.30 5.00
CA ASP A 61 -9.46 8.67 4.49
C ASP A 61 -10.13 8.64 3.11
N ARG A 62 -11.41 8.21 3.10
CA ARG A 62 -12.36 8.68 2.09
C ARG A 62 -12.75 10.11 2.42
N VAL A 63 -11.79 11.01 2.45
CA VAL A 63 -12.06 12.41 2.12
C VAL A 63 -11.92 12.41 0.60
N VAL A 64 -12.88 11.87 -0.16
CA VAL A 64 -14.04 12.67 -0.61
C VAL A 64 -13.84 14.10 -0.16
N ASP A 65 -12.98 14.81 -0.89
CA ASP A 65 -13.10 16.24 -1.04
C ASP A 65 -14.58 16.41 -1.36
N ALA A 66 -15.32 16.84 -0.33
CA ALA A 66 -16.69 17.20 -0.47
C ALA A 66 -16.66 18.41 -1.39
N ASP A 67 -16.62 18.12 -2.70
CA ASP A 67 -17.45 18.78 -3.68
C ASP A 67 -18.90 18.53 -3.20
N PHE A 68 -19.20 19.22 -2.09
CA PHE A 68 -20.51 19.64 -1.70
C PHE A 68 -20.89 20.56 -2.85
N GLU A 69 -21.34 19.93 -3.93
CA GLU A 69 -22.19 20.53 -4.93
C GLU A 69 -23.18 21.35 -4.12
N GLU A 70 -22.95 22.65 -4.16
CA GLU A 70 -23.72 23.65 -3.48
C GLU A 70 -25.16 23.48 -3.96
N VAL A 71 -25.95 22.68 -3.22
CA VAL A 71 -27.39 22.63 -3.37
C VAL A 71 -27.92 23.97 -2.86
N LYS A 72 -27.77 25.01 -3.69
CA LYS A 72 -28.53 26.25 -3.61
C LYS A 72 -29.86 26.05 -4.32
N ASP A 73 -30.64 25.12 -3.80
CA ASP A 73 -32.10 25.12 -3.88
C ASP A 73 -32.52 25.02 -2.41
N ASP A 74 -33.23 25.94 -1.79
CA ASP A 74 -34.23 26.90 -2.25
C ASP A 74 -34.44 27.90 -1.08
N ASP A 75 -35.34 28.86 -1.23
CA ASP A 75 -35.92 29.66 -0.12
C ASP A 75 -35.09 30.81 0.47
N ARG A 76 -35.03 31.92 -0.27
CA ARG A 76 -35.42 33.22 0.31
C ARG A 76 -35.95 34.20 -0.73
N LYS A 77 -37.02 33.79 -1.42
CA LYS A 77 -38.02 34.71 -1.97
C LYS A 77 -38.78 35.37 -0.80
N ARG A 78 -38.08 36.18 0.00
CA ARG A 78 -38.67 37.03 1.04
C ARG A 78 -38.69 38.47 0.51
N SER A 79 -39.85 38.82 -0.03
CA SER A 79 -40.42 40.17 -0.06
C SER A 79 -39.60 41.25 -0.76
N GLN A 80 -39.84 41.38 -2.07
CA GLN A 80 -39.80 42.65 -2.78
C GLN A 80 -41.26 42.99 -3.12
N GLY A 81 -41.73 44.19 -2.76
CA GLY A 81 -43.05 44.72 -3.13
C GLY A 81 -44.04 44.77 -1.99
#